data_AF-A0A962ZY76-F1
#
_entry.id   AF-A0A962ZY76-F1
#
_cell.length_a   1.000
_cell.length_b   1.000
_cell.length_c   1.000
_cell.angle_alpha   90.00
_cell.angle_beta   90.00
_cell.angle_gamma   90.00
#
_symmetry.space_group_name_H-M   'P 1'
#
loop_
_entity.id
_entity.type
_entity.pdbx_description
1 polymer ?
#
loop_
_entity_poly.entity_id
_entity_poly.type
_entity_poly.pdbx_seq_one_letter_code
_entity_poly.pdbx_strand_id
1 'polypeptide(L)'
;MSPWKNVSVLRKLVQLGAFLFLVYGGSLTGYYLEDKLSGALPALSCAYDMQGADLCTLIPFQHQMDHRLGEAIAGGGNLMLGLMPTLITLATFLILFAVLNKAFCGWICPLGTFQELLHNLGQKLGLQRVESLPSAAVQRIRPVKWLILLLLVFGLPLLAGIGWVNHDLGDPFCKICPSRILTT
;
A
#
# COMPACT_ATOMS: atom_id res chain seq x y z
N MET A 1 -37.03 5.22 -9.66
CA MET A 1 -36.28 5.73 -8.49
C MET A 1 -34.91 6.21 -8.96
N SER A 2 -34.51 7.45 -8.64
CA SER A 2 -33.23 7.99 -9.12
C SER A 2 -32.05 7.17 -8.56
N PRO A 3 -31.06 6.78 -9.38
CA PRO A 3 -29.93 5.96 -8.94
C PRO A 3 -29.07 6.65 -7.85
N TRP A 4 -29.21 7.97 -7.72
CA TRP A 4 -28.46 8.83 -6.82
C TRP A 4 -28.85 8.75 -5.34
N LYS A 5 -30.02 8.19 -4.98
CA LYS A 5 -30.40 7.97 -3.57
C LYS A 5 -29.74 6.73 -2.95
N ASN A 6 -29.08 5.90 -3.76
CA ASN A 6 -28.55 4.62 -3.31
C ASN A 6 -27.04 4.73 -3.01
N VAL A 7 -26.69 4.81 -1.72
CA VAL A 7 -25.31 5.04 -1.24
C VAL A 7 -24.33 3.98 -1.79
N SER A 8 -24.79 2.76 -2.01
CA SER A 8 -23.97 1.70 -2.60
C SER A 8 -23.64 1.92 -4.08
N VAL A 9 -24.55 2.55 -4.85
CA VAL A 9 -24.32 2.86 -6.27
C VAL A 9 -23.37 4.04 -6.39
N LEU A 10 -23.55 5.07 -5.54
CA LEU A 10 -22.64 6.21 -5.46
C LEU A 10 -21.22 5.76 -5.12
N ARG A 11 -21.05 4.88 -4.12
CA ARG A 11 -19.72 4.34 -3.78
C ARG A 11 -19.06 3.65 -4.97
N LYS A 12 -19.79 2.78 -5.70
CA LYS A 12 -19.24 2.07 -6.87
C LYS A 12 -18.86 3.02 -7.99
N LEU A 13 -19.64 4.06 -8.23
CA LEU A 13 -19.32 5.09 -9.21
C LEU A 13 -18.06 5.88 -8.82
N VAL A 14 -17.94 6.26 -7.54
CA VAL A 14 -16.74 6.95 -7.02
C VAL A 14 -15.51 6.06 -7.11
N GLN A 15 -15.62 4.79 -6.72
CA GLN A 15 -14.53 3.80 -6.80
C GLN A 15 -14.05 3.58 -8.25
N LEU A 16 -14.98 3.46 -9.20
CA LEU A 16 -14.66 3.23 -10.60
C LEU A 16 -14.06 4.49 -11.25
N GLY A 17 -14.60 5.67 -10.93
CA GLY A 17 -14.03 6.95 -11.34
C GLY A 17 -12.63 7.18 -10.77
N ALA A 18 -12.42 6.90 -9.48
CA ALA A 18 -11.12 7.00 -8.83
C ALA A 18 -10.12 5.99 -9.38
N PHE A 19 -10.55 4.76 -9.67
CA PHE A 19 -9.69 3.75 -10.30
C PHE A 19 -9.24 4.19 -11.70
N LEU A 20 -10.16 4.66 -12.55
CA LEU A 20 -9.80 5.18 -13.87
C LEU A 20 -8.90 6.41 -13.79
N PHE A 21 -9.18 7.32 -12.84
CA PHE A 21 -8.39 8.55 -12.68
C PHE A 21 -7.01 8.29 -12.08
N LEU A 22 -6.86 7.39 -11.10
CA LEU A 22 -5.57 7.15 -10.45
C LEU A 22 -4.69 6.14 -11.20
N VAL A 23 -5.27 5.23 -11.97
CA VAL A 23 -4.50 4.21 -12.73
C VAL A 23 -4.24 4.68 -14.16
N TYR A 24 -5.17 5.42 -14.77
CA TYR A 24 -5.04 5.88 -16.16
C TYR A 24 -4.99 7.40 -16.31
N GLY A 25 -5.02 8.18 -15.22
CA GLY A 25 -5.04 9.65 -15.30
C GLY A 25 -3.77 10.24 -15.92
N GLY A 26 -2.64 9.55 -15.90
CA GLY A 26 -1.41 10.01 -16.53
C GLY A 26 -1.58 10.07 -18.04
N SER A 27 -2.31 9.09 -18.58
CA SER A 27 -2.69 9.02 -19.98
C SER A 27 -3.90 9.90 -20.36
N LEU A 28 -4.84 10.15 -19.42
CA LEU A 28 -6.11 10.84 -19.68
C LEU A 28 -6.13 12.33 -19.30
N THR A 29 -5.52 12.69 -18.17
CA THR A 29 -5.59 14.01 -17.51
C THR A 29 -4.24 14.69 -17.35
N GLY A 30 -3.15 13.98 -17.65
CA GLY A 30 -1.78 14.50 -17.70
C GLY A 30 -1.03 14.37 -16.37
N TYR A 31 0.27 14.06 -16.49
CA TYR A 31 1.18 13.75 -15.37
C TYR A 31 1.23 14.81 -14.25
N TYR A 32 1.04 16.10 -14.58
CA TYR A 32 1.12 17.19 -13.61
C TYR A 32 -0.03 17.20 -12.58
N LEU A 33 -1.24 16.83 -13.01
CA LEU A 33 -2.41 16.82 -12.13
C LEU A 33 -2.36 15.62 -11.17
N GLU A 34 -1.86 14.49 -11.65
CA GLU A 34 -1.63 13.30 -10.83
C GLU A 34 -0.55 13.52 -9.78
N ASP A 35 0.59 14.11 -10.14
CA ASP A 35 1.71 14.28 -9.20
C ASP A 35 1.30 15.12 -7.97
N LYS A 36 0.50 16.16 -8.18
CA LYS A 36 -0.02 17.00 -7.10
C LYS A 36 -1.09 16.31 -6.26
N LEU A 37 -1.88 15.43 -6.85
CA LEU A 37 -2.96 14.75 -6.16
C LEU A 37 -2.47 13.50 -5.42
N SER A 38 -1.65 12.66 -6.06
CA SER A 38 -1.01 11.48 -5.49
C SER A 38 0.01 11.85 -4.40
N GLY A 39 0.66 13.01 -4.49
CA GLY A 39 1.50 13.54 -3.40
C GLY A 39 0.72 13.99 -2.16
N ALA A 40 -0.57 14.30 -2.28
CA ALA A 40 -1.42 14.74 -1.18
C ALA A 40 -2.21 13.58 -0.52
N LEU A 41 -2.29 12.42 -1.18
CA LEU A 41 -3.09 11.28 -0.75
C LEU A 41 -2.18 10.11 -0.36
N PRO A 42 -2.44 9.42 0.77
CA PRO A 42 -1.64 8.27 1.17
C PRO A 42 -2.03 7.04 0.36
N ALA A 43 -1.67 7.03 -0.92
CA ALA A 43 -1.89 5.92 -1.81
C ALA A 43 -0.80 4.84 -1.62
N LEU A 44 -1.22 3.58 -1.80
CA LEU A 44 -0.34 2.41 -1.94
C LEU A 44 -0.24 2.06 -3.43
N SER A 45 0.13 3.04 -4.24
CA SER A 45 0.29 2.90 -5.68
C SER A 45 1.68 2.35 -6.04
N CYS A 46 1.86 1.93 -7.29
CA CYS A 46 3.13 1.38 -7.75
C CYS A 46 4.09 2.54 -8.06
N ALA A 47 5.23 2.61 -7.37
CA ALA A 47 6.23 3.65 -7.64
C ALA A 47 7.14 3.36 -8.85
N TYR A 48 6.99 2.18 -9.45
CA TYR A 48 7.73 1.78 -10.66
C TYR A 48 6.89 1.94 -11.93
N ASP A 49 5.70 2.54 -11.82
CA ASP A 49 4.94 2.92 -12.99
C ASP A 49 5.57 4.15 -13.65
N MET A 50 5.73 4.08 -14.98
CA MET A 50 6.30 5.17 -15.77
C MET A 50 5.21 5.98 -16.49
N GLN A 51 3.95 5.54 -16.39
CA GLN A 51 2.80 6.15 -17.07
C GLN A 51 2.02 7.11 -16.15
N GLY A 52 1.98 6.87 -14.84
CA GLY A 52 1.38 7.74 -13.82
C GLY A 52 2.37 8.32 -12.80
N ALA A 53 1.97 9.39 -12.11
CA ALA A 53 2.78 10.11 -11.12
C ALA A 53 2.49 9.66 -9.67
N ASP A 54 2.59 8.35 -9.45
CA ASP A 54 2.05 7.68 -8.28
C ASP A 54 3.12 7.41 -7.20
N LEU A 55 2.98 8.04 -6.02
CA LEU A 55 3.90 7.86 -4.90
C LEU A 55 3.42 6.74 -3.94
N CYS A 56 4.25 5.72 -3.76
CA CYS A 56 4.04 4.74 -2.69
C CYS A 56 4.52 5.32 -1.35
N THR A 57 3.58 5.61 -0.45
CA THR A 57 3.89 6.14 0.89
C THR A 57 4.78 5.26 1.77
N LEU A 58 4.90 3.96 1.48
CA LEU A 58 5.77 3.04 2.23
C LEU A 58 7.25 3.11 1.82
N ILE A 59 7.56 3.61 0.62
CA ILE A 59 8.95 3.72 0.12
C ILE A 59 9.84 4.56 1.02
N PRO A 60 9.47 5.80 1.40
CA PRO A 60 10.33 6.62 2.26
C PRO A 60 10.60 5.94 3.60
N PHE A 61 9.66 5.15 4.11
CA PHE A 61 9.85 4.39 5.34
C PHE A 61 10.84 3.24 5.16
N GLN A 62 10.67 2.41 4.12
CA GLN A 62 11.58 1.29 3.83
C GLN A 62 13.00 1.76 3.51
N HIS A 63 13.13 2.81 2.70
CA HIS A 63 14.42 3.41 2.35
C HIS A 63 15.13 4.03 3.57
N GLN A 64 14.38 4.64 4.51
CA GLN A 64 14.98 5.14 5.76
C GLN A 64 15.44 4.00 6.68
N MET A 65 14.72 2.88 6.71
CA MET A 65 15.14 1.72 7.50
C MET A 65 16.40 1.07 6.94
N ASP A 66 16.50 0.94 5.62
CA ASP A 66 17.68 0.38 4.94
C ASP A 66 18.91 1.29 5.11
N HIS A 67 18.85 2.50 4.56
CA HIS A 67 20.03 3.38 4.49
C HIS A 67 20.32 4.19 5.75
N ARG A 68 19.33 4.55 6.57
CA ARG A 68 19.60 5.38 7.77
C ARG A 68 19.71 4.56 9.03
N LEU A 69 18.75 3.66 9.27
CA LEU A 69 18.73 2.88 10.50
C LEU A 69 19.69 1.69 10.42
N GLY A 70 19.74 0.98 9.29
CA GLY A 70 20.66 -0.13 9.07
C GLY A 70 22.13 0.28 9.11
N GLU A 71 22.51 1.31 8.36
CA GLU A 71 23.88 1.85 8.38
C GLU A 71 24.28 2.37 9.78
N ALA A 72 23.36 3.00 10.51
CA ALA A 72 23.63 3.46 11.88
C ALA A 72 23.84 2.30 12.86
N ILE A 73 23.12 1.18 12.68
CA ILE A 73 23.27 -0.04 13.49
C ILE A 73 24.56 -0.77 13.14
N ALA A 74 24.91 -0.90 11.85
CA ALA A 74 26.11 -1.61 11.40
C ALA A 74 27.41 -0.83 11.65
N GLY A 75 27.39 0.49 11.43
CA GLY A 75 28.56 1.35 11.58
C GLY A 75 28.84 1.83 13.00
N GLY A 76 28.00 1.47 13.99
CA GLY A 76 28.11 1.95 15.37
C GLY A 76 27.92 3.47 15.52
N GLY A 77 27.24 4.10 14.56
CA GLY A 77 26.99 5.54 14.52
C GLY A 77 25.89 5.99 15.49
N ASN A 78 25.54 7.28 15.45
CA ASN A 78 24.49 7.83 16.30
C ASN A 78 23.10 7.29 15.91
N LEU A 79 22.66 6.21 16.56
CA LEU A 79 21.36 5.56 16.35
C LEU A 79 20.18 6.56 16.40
N MET A 80 20.31 7.58 17.25
CA MET A 80 19.30 8.62 17.42
C MET A 80 19.02 9.39 16.11
N LEU A 81 20.01 9.54 15.25
CA LEU A 81 19.93 10.28 13.97
C LEU A 81 19.21 9.46 12.88
N GLY A 82 19.25 8.12 12.97
CA GLY A 82 18.49 7.21 12.12
C GLY A 82 17.09 6.89 12.66
N LEU A 83 16.95 6.80 13.99
CA LEU A 83 15.70 6.41 14.65
C LEU A 83 14.66 7.55 14.70
N MET A 84 15.07 8.80 14.93
CA MET A 84 14.13 9.92 14.93
C MET A 84 13.36 10.10 13.61
N PRO A 85 14.01 10.19 12.43
CA PRO A 85 13.29 10.38 11.18
C PRO A 85 12.42 9.17 10.81
N THR A 86 12.85 7.94 11.10
CA THR A 86 12.06 6.72 10.85
C THR A 86 10.79 6.67 11.70
N LEU A 87 10.87 7.06 12.97
CA LEU A 87 9.70 7.15 13.84
C LEU A 87 8.76 8.28 13.42
N ILE A 88 9.29 9.42 12.98
CA ILE A 88 8.48 10.55 12.51
C ILE A 88 7.75 10.19 11.22
N THR A 89 8.41 9.54 10.26
CA THR A 89 7.76 9.09 9.01
C THR A 89 6.71 8.03 9.26
N LEU A 90 6.99 7.04 10.12
CA LEU A 90 6.01 6.04 10.54
C LEU A 90 4.80 6.71 11.22
N ALA A 91 5.05 7.63 12.17
CA ALA A 91 3.99 8.34 12.89
C ALA A 91 3.14 9.18 11.92
N THR A 92 3.77 9.89 10.99
CA THR A 92 3.08 10.69 9.97
C THR A 92 2.25 9.82 9.06
N PHE A 93 2.79 8.68 8.60
CA PHE A 93 2.05 7.70 7.81
C PHE A 93 0.85 7.14 8.58
N LEU A 94 1.03 6.73 9.83
CA LEU A 94 -0.06 6.21 10.67
C LEU A 94 -1.13 7.26 10.97
N ILE A 95 -0.73 8.52 11.21
CA ILE A 95 -1.64 9.64 11.44
C ILE A 95 -2.42 9.94 10.16
N LEU A 96 -1.76 10.09 9.01
CA LEU A 96 -2.42 10.30 7.73
C LEU A 96 -3.36 9.13 7.40
N PHE A 97 -2.94 7.90 7.62
CA PHE A 97 -3.76 6.72 7.40
C PHE A 97 -4.98 6.67 8.35
N ALA A 98 -4.81 7.06 9.61
CA ALA A 98 -5.91 7.14 10.58
C ALA A 98 -6.88 8.30 10.28
N VAL A 99 -6.36 9.46 9.89
CA VAL A 99 -7.14 10.68 9.61
C VAL A 99 -7.88 10.58 8.28
N LEU A 100 -7.21 10.15 7.20
CA LEU A 100 -7.88 9.90 5.91
C LEU A 100 -8.75 8.62 5.92
N ASN A 101 -8.56 7.77 6.93
CA ASN A 101 -9.44 6.67 7.37
C ASN A 101 -9.75 5.58 6.31
N LYS A 102 -10.37 4.49 6.79
CA LYS A 102 -10.92 3.34 6.02
C LYS A 102 -11.86 3.74 4.88
N ALA A 103 -12.43 4.95 4.96
CA ALA A 103 -13.25 5.53 3.90
C ALA A 103 -12.42 5.80 2.64
N PHE A 104 -11.19 6.30 2.74
CA PHE A 104 -10.32 6.49 1.58
C PHE A 104 -9.97 5.15 0.92
N CYS A 105 -9.55 4.16 1.71
CA CYS A 105 -9.27 2.81 1.21
C CYS A 105 -10.50 2.14 0.57
N GLY A 106 -11.71 2.45 1.04
CA GLY A 106 -12.95 1.88 0.53
C GLY A 106 -13.62 2.66 -0.60
N TRP A 107 -13.24 3.90 -0.86
CA TRP A 107 -13.91 4.76 -1.86
C TRP A 107 -12.98 5.21 -2.97
N ILE A 108 -11.69 5.42 -2.70
CA ILE A 108 -10.75 6.05 -3.63
C ILE A 108 -9.58 5.12 -3.97
N CYS A 109 -9.13 4.26 -3.05
CA CYS A 109 -7.95 3.43 -3.28
C CYS A 109 -8.13 2.43 -4.44
N PRO A 110 -7.27 2.47 -5.49
CA PRO A 110 -7.40 1.63 -6.67
C PRO A 110 -7.25 0.13 -6.34
N LEU A 111 -6.37 -0.21 -5.38
CA LEU A 111 -6.21 -1.58 -4.90
C LEU A 111 -7.46 -2.12 -4.22
N GLY A 112 -8.17 -1.28 -3.45
CA GLY A 112 -9.42 -1.64 -2.80
C GLY A 112 -10.50 -1.96 -3.83
N THR A 113 -10.66 -1.10 -4.83
CA THR A 113 -11.59 -1.29 -5.95
C THR A 113 -11.27 -2.58 -6.72
N PHE A 114 -9.99 -2.84 -6.97
CA PHE A 114 -9.57 -4.06 -7.66
C PHE A 114 -9.85 -5.34 -6.85
N GLN A 115 -9.59 -5.34 -5.55
CA GLN A 115 -9.90 -6.48 -4.68
C GLN A 115 -11.41 -6.76 -4.63
N GLU A 116 -12.25 -5.72 -4.56
CA GLU A 116 -13.71 -5.87 -4.62
C GLU A 116 -14.18 -6.38 -5.99
N LEU A 117 -13.58 -5.90 -7.09
CA LEU A 117 -13.88 -6.37 -8.44
C LEU A 117 -13.55 -7.86 -8.60
N LEU A 118 -12.34 -8.28 -8.18
CA LEU A 118 -11.93 -9.68 -8.20
C LEU A 118 -12.84 -10.55 -7.33
N HIS A 119 -13.24 -10.06 -6.15
CA HIS A 119 -14.16 -10.79 -5.29
C HIS A 119 -15.52 -11.02 -5.95
N ASN A 120 -16.09 -9.98 -6.56
CA ASN A 120 -17.37 -10.07 -7.27
C ASN A 120 -17.27 -10.95 -8.53
N LEU A 121 -16.15 -10.88 -9.24
CA LEU A 121 -15.88 -11.71 -10.42
C LEU A 121 -15.74 -13.19 -10.04
N GLY A 122 -15.00 -13.48 -8.96
CA GLY A 122 -14.87 -14.85 -8.42
C GLY A 122 -16.22 -15.43 -8.00
N GLN A 123 -17.08 -14.65 -7.34
CA GLN A 123 -18.44 -15.09 -7.00
C GLN A 123 -19.28 -15.41 -8.24
N LYS A 124 -19.21 -14.58 -9.29
CA LYS A 124 -19.93 -14.82 -10.55
C LYS A 124 -19.41 -16.04 -11.32
N LEU A 125 -18.11 -16.32 -11.24
CA LEU A 125 -17.47 -17.48 -11.85
C LEU A 125 -17.72 -18.79 -11.09
N GLY A 126 -18.54 -18.77 -10.04
CA GLY A 126 -18.89 -19.98 -9.29
C GLY A 126 -17.78 -20.46 -8.34
N LEU A 127 -16.74 -19.65 -8.10
CA LEU A 127 -15.80 -19.83 -6.97
C LEU A 127 -16.49 -19.40 -5.68
N GLN A 128 -17.65 -19.99 -5.40
CA GLN A 128 -18.34 -19.83 -4.13
C GLN A 128 -17.35 -20.25 -3.05
N ARG A 129 -17.11 -19.34 -2.10
CA ARG A 129 -16.31 -19.60 -0.89
C ARG A 129 -16.82 -20.89 -0.27
N VAL A 130 -16.09 -21.97 -0.50
CA VAL A 130 -16.19 -23.21 0.27
C VAL A 130 -16.02 -22.80 1.72
N GLU A 131 -16.93 -23.28 2.58
CA GLU A 131 -17.10 -22.99 4.00
C GLU A 131 -16.02 -22.11 4.65
N SER A 132 -16.43 -20.96 5.20
CA SER A 132 -15.58 -20.18 6.09
C SER A 132 -14.86 -21.09 7.07
N LEU A 133 -13.51 -21.11 7.01
CA LEU A 133 -12.68 -21.93 7.90
C LEU A 133 -13.18 -21.82 9.35
N PRO A 134 -13.15 -22.91 10.13
CA PRO A 134 -13.56 -22.89 11.53
C PRO A 134 -12.89 -21.73 12.26
N SER A 135 -13.66 -20.98 13.05
CA SER A 135 -13.24 -19.73 13.70
C SER A 135 -11.93 -19.88 14.50
N ALA A 136 -11.68 -21.06 15.06
CA ALA A 136 -10.44 -21.41 15.73
C ALA A 136 -9.21 -21.43 14.79
N ALA A 137 -9.34 -21.94 13.56
CA ALA A 137 -8.26 -21.95 12.57
C ALA A 137 -7.95 -20.53 12.08
N VAL A 138 -8.98 -19.69 11.89
CA VAL A 138 -8.80 -18.28 11.50
C VAL A 138 -8.04 -17.49 12.58
N GLN A 139 -8.34 -17.73 13.86
CA GLN A 139 -7.61 -17.08 14.96
C GLN A 139 -6.13 -17.50 15.02
N ARG A 140 -5.82 -18.75 14.66
CA ARG A 140 -4.44 -19.27 14.64
C ARG A 140 -3.61 -18.75 13.45
N ILE A 141 -4.25 -18.49 12.31
CA ILE A 141 -3.58 -17.97 11.11
C ILE A 141 -3.44 -16.44 11.17
N ARG A 142 -4.31 -15.75 11.91
CA ARG A 142 -4.26 -14.28 12.07
C ARG A 142 -2.89 -13.74 12.51
N PRO A 143 -2.18 -14.30 13.52
CA PRO A 143 -0.85 -13.82 13.88
C PRO A 143 0.18 -14.02 12.77
N VAL A 144 0.08 -15.09 11.98
CA VAL A 144 1.01 -15.35 10.86
C VAL A 144 0.98 -14.21 9.83
N LYS A 145 -0.22 -13.70 9.52
CA LYS A 145 -0.36 -12.53 8.63
C LYS A 145 0.40 -11.31 9.16
N TRP A 146 0.29 -11.00 10.45
CA TRP A 146 0.96 -9.86 11.06
C TRP A 146 2.47 -10.07 11.16
N LEU A 147 2.91 -11.31 11.41
CA LEU A 147 4.32 -11.67 11.43
C LEU A 147 4.96 -11.48 10.05
N ILE A 148 4.30 -11.96 8.98
CA ILE A 148 4.76 -11.75 7.61
C ILE A 148 4.84 -10.27 7.26
N LEU A 149 3.83 -9.47 7.64
CA LEU A 149 3.83 -8.03 7.38
C LEU A 149 4.95 -7.32 8.13
N LEU A 150 5.18 -7.67 9.40
CA LEU A 150 6.28 -7.12 10.19
C LEU A 150 7.64 -7.52 9.60
N LEU A 151 7.79 -8.77 9.17
CA LEU A 151 9.01 -9.25 8.52
C LEU A 151 9.28 -8.50 7.21
N LEU A 152 8.27 -8.30 6.36
CA LEU A 152 8.45 -7.62 5.07
C LEU A 152 8.69 -6.12 5.23
N VAL A 153 8.00 -5.49 6.17
CA VAL A 153 8.08 -4.04 6.35
C VAL A 153 9.30 -3.68 7.17
N PHE A 154 9.56 -4.33 8.30
CA PHE A 154 10.65 -3.98 9.22
C PHE A 154 11.85 -4.93 9.12
N GLY A 155 11.60 -6.24 9.06
CA GLY A 155 12.65 -7.25 9.15
C GLY A 155 13.63 -7.19 7.98
N LEU A 156 13.13 -7.27 6.75
CA LEU A 156 13.96 -7.30 5.53
C LEU A 156 14.75 -6.00 5.29
N PRO A 157 14.17 -4.79 5.38
CA PRO A 157 14.93 -3.56 5.20
C PRO A 157 16.00 -3.37 6.27
N LEU A 158 15.73 -3.80 7.51
CA LEU A 158 16.73 -3.76 8.57
C LEU A 158 17.88 -4.75 8.31
N LEU A 159 17.56 -5.97 7.84
CA LEU A 159 18.55 -6.99 7.49
C LEU A 159 19.41 -6.59 6.28
N ALA A 160 18.83 -5.90 5.30
CA ALA A 160 19.56 -5.32 4.16
C ALA A 160 20.50 -4.21 4.62
N GLY A 161 20.00 -3.27 5.44
CA GLY A 161 20.78 -2.15 5.94
C GLY A 161 21.91 -2.52 6.93
N ILE A 162 21.80 -3.64 7.66
CA ILE A 162 22.92 -4.17 8.48
C ILE A 162 23.97 -4.93 7.64
N GLY A 163 23.80 -5.01 6.33
CA GLY A 163 24.73 -5.68 5.41
C GLY A 163 24.64 -7.20 5.39
N TRP A 164 23.60 -7.81 5.96
CA TRP A 164 23.38 -9.26 5.92
C TRP A 164 22.74 -9.75 4.62
N VAL A 165 22.06 -8.86 3.90
CA VAL A 165 21.35 -9.13 2.65
C VAL A 165 21.71 -8.06 1.62
N ASN A 166 21.65 -8.38 0.32
CA ASN A 166 21.89 -7.41 -0.74
C ASN A 166 20.97 -6.17 -0.57
N HIS A 167 21.49 -4.96 -0.81
CA HIS A 167 20.72 -3.70 -0.78
C HIS A 167 19.53 -3.70 -1.77
N ASP A 168 19.52 -4.62 -2.75
CA ASP A 168 18.35 -4.87 -3.60
C ASP A 168 17.09 -5.31 -2.82
N LEU A 169 17.19 -5.71 -1.56
CA LEU A 169 16.05 -6.07 -0.71
C LEU A 169 15.70 -4.96 0.32
N GLY A 170 16.16 -3.72 0.12
CA GLY A 170 15.80 -2.57 0.95
C GLY A 170 14.32 -2.17 0.86
N ASP A 171 13.66 -2.39 -0.28
CA ASP A 171 12.26 -2.06 -0.58
C ASP A 171 11.38 -3.28 -0.96
N PRO A 172 11.40 -4.37 -0.18
CA PRO A 172 10.85 -5.67 -0.58
C PRO A 172 9.32 -5.62 -0.78
N PHE A 173 8.64 -4.72 -0.09
CA PHE A 173 7.19 -4.56 -0.19
C PHE A 173 6.79 -3.89 -1.50
N CYS A 174 7.59 -2.95 -1.99
CA CYS A 174 7.36 -2.28 -3.26
C CYS A 174 7.62 -3.21 -4.45
N LYS A 175 8.62 -4.10 -4.35
CA LYS A 175 8.87 -5.12 -5.40
C LYS A 175 7.77 -6.16 -5.52
N ILE A 176 7.11 -6.53 -4.41
CA ILE A 176 6.03 -7.52 -4.38
C ILE A 176 4.63 -6.89 -4.52
N CYS A 177 4.57 -5.57 -4.73
CA CYS A 177 3.32 -4.82 -4.63
C CYS A 177 2.30 -5.24 -5.70
N PRO A 178 1.06 -5.60 -5.33
CA PRO A 178 0.02 -6.01 -6.28
C PRO A 178 -0.42 -4.87 -7.20
N SER A 179 -0.18 -3.61 -6.82
CA SER A 179 -0.46 -2.47 -7.69
C SER A 179 0.37 -2.49 -8.97
N ARG A 180 1.52 -3.18 -8.99
CA ARG A 180 2.35 -3.31 -10.17
C ARG A 180 1.60 -3.96 -11.33
N ILE A 181 0.76 -4.97 -11.06
CA ILE A 181 -0.03 -5.67 -12.10
C ILE A 181 -1.11 -4.75 -12.70
N LEU A 182 -1.50 -3.69 -11.99
CA LEU A 182 -2.53 -2.75 -12.44
C LEU A 182 -1.98 -1.67 -13.37
N THR A 183 -0.69 -1.36 -13.26
CA THR A 183 -0.05 -0.24 -13.95
C THR A 183 0.97 -0.69 -15.02
N THR A 184 1.38 -1.96 -15.03
CA THR A 184 2.21 -2.57 -16.09
C THR A 184 1.37 -3.00 -17.28
#